data_AF-H6S434-F1
#
_entry.id   AF-H6S434-F1
#
_cell.length_a   1.000
_cell.length_b   1.000
_cell.length_c   1.000
_cell.angle_alpha   90.00
_cell.angle_beta   90.00
_cell.angle_gamma   90.00
#
_symmetry.space_group_name_H-M   'P 1'
#
loop_
_entity.id
_entity.type
_entity.pdbx_description
1 polymer ?
#
loop_
_entity_poly.entity_id
_entity_poly.type
_entity_poly.pdbx_seq_one_letter_code
_entity_poly.pdbx_strand_id
1 'polypeptide(L)'
;VSFDQYGRPTDASYRDLTPAFYHLAVSNILGNLHQSFIIDQYPNRAVWPQALSGFEIDERVKMTPKEAANTFYKTDSYPFNNEATQIIQVTSTVFWNNKLVPFVQSRPLLQNYDPSASYKYLLELNDAGEIIGGEWLENSIQNHPDFMYVETKKPADDLVTSAGFSYANVLKLIDMATACDGASTNAI
;
A
#
# COMPACT_ATOMS: atom_id res chain seq x y z
N VAL A 1 2.17 16.04 -18.82
CA VAL A 1 3.24 15.05 -18.55
C VAL A 1 3.64 14.41 -19.86
N SER A 2 4.94 14.38 -20.18
CA SER A 2 5.49 13.58 -21.29
C SER A 2 5.98 12.23 -20.77
N PHE A 3 5.75 11.18 -21.54
CA PHE A 3 6.14 9.81 -21.18
C PHE A 3 7.28 9.33 -22.07
N ASP A 4 8.17 8.51 -21.51
CA ASP A 4 9.19 7.81 -22.27
C ASP A 4 8.57 6.64 -23.08
N GLN A 5 9.40 5.97 -23.86
CA GLN A 5 8.96 4.84 -24.70
C GLN A 5 8.41 3.65 -23.90
N TYR A 6 8.60 3.61 -22.58
CA TYR A 6 8.10 2.57 -21.68
C TYR A 6 6.87 3.04 -20.89
N GLY A 7 6.34 4.23 -21.18
CA GLY A 7 5.15 4.77 -20.55
C GLY A 7 5.40 5.42 -19.20
N ARG A 8 6.66 5.57 -18.78
CA ARG A 8 7.03 6.22 -17.52
C ARG A 8 7.12 7.74 -17.72
N PRO A 9 6.69 8.56 -16.74
CA PRO A 9 6.90 9.99 -16.79
C PRO A 9 8.39 10.34 -17.02
N THR A 10 8.65 11.17 -18.03
CA THR A 10 10.03 11.59 -18.36
C THR A 10 10.65 12.44 -17.25
N ASP A 11 9.83 13.28 -16.61
CA ASP A 11 10.21 14.05 -15.43
C ASP A 11 10.05 13.20 -14.17
N ALA A 12 11.12 13.11 -13.38
CA ALA A 12 11.19 12.29 -12.18
C ALA A 12 10.23 12.76 -11.09
N SER A 13 9.82 14.04 -11.06
CA SER A 13 8.88 14.54 -10.05
C SER A 13 7.46 13.98 -10.20
N TYR A 14 7.17 13.30 -11.31
CA TYR A 14 5.88 12.67 -11.59
C TYR A 14 5.94 11.13 -11.48
N ARG A 15 7.04 10.57 -10.97
CA ARG A 15 7.21 9.11 -10.82
C ARG A 15 6.77 8.59 -9.44
N ASP A 16 6.19 9.47 -8.63
CA ASP A 16 5.54 9.21 -7.34
C ASP A 16 6.29 8.18 -6.48
N LEU A 17 5.59 7.20 -5.89
CA LEU A 17 6.23 6.12 -5.15
C LEU A 17 6.92 5.13 -6.09
N THR A 18 8.22 4.94 -5.88
CA THR A 18 8.96 3.85 -6.52
C THR A 18 8.47 2.48 -6.01
N PRO A 19 8.44 1.43 -6.84
CA PRO A 19 8.02 0.10 -6.42
C PRO A 19 8.97 -0.51 -5.39
N ALA A 20 10.25 -0.14 -5.41
CA ALA A 20 11.23 -0.54 -4.41
C ALA A 20 10.85 -0.06 -3.01
N PHE A 21 10.57 1.25 -2.88
CA PHE A 21 10.15 1.83 -1.63
C PHE A 21 8.78 1.28 -1.20
N TYR A 22 7.82 1.19 -2.11
CA TYR A 22 6.52 0.57 -1.86
C TYR A 22 6.67 -0.84 -1.28
N HIS A 23 7.43 -1.71 -1.94
CA HIS A 23 7.61 -3.10 -1.53
C HIS A 23 8.28 -3.21 -0.16
N LEU A 24 9.35 -2.44 0.07
CA LEU A 24 10.03 -2.39 1.35
C LEU A 24 9.09 -1.92 2.46
N ALA A 25 8.36 -0.84 2.24
CA ALA A 25 7.51 -0.25 3.25
C ALA A 25 6.29 -1.15 3.56
N VAL A 26 5.60 -1.67 2.54
CA VAL A 26 4.44 -2.54 2.76
C VAL A 26 4.83 -3.84 3.46
N SER A 27 5.94 -4.46 3.06
CA SER A 27 6.42 -5.71 3.65
C SER A 27 6.89 -5.52 5.09
N ASN A 28 7.61 -4.42 5.37
CA ASN A 28 8.13 -4.19 6.72
C ASN A 28 7.05 -3.68 7.67
N ILE A 29 6.24 -2.69 7.27
CA ILE A 29 5.27 -2.08 8.17
C ILE A 29 4.16 -3.09 8.52
N LEU A 30 3.56 -3.77 7.53
CA LEU A 30 2.52 -4.77 7.80
C LEU A 30 3.11 -6.08 8.32
N GLY A 31 4.17 -6.57 7.69
CA GLY A 31 4.72 -7.90 7.98
C GLY A 31 5.59 -7.95 9.23
N ASN A 32 6.61 -7.09 9.32
CA ASN A 32 7.62 -7.16 10.40
C ASN A 32 7.25 -6.31 11.62
N LEU A 33 6.65 -5.14 11.41
CA LEU A 33 6.26 -4.22 12.49
C LEU A 33 4.84 -4.47 12.99
N HIS A 34 4.04 -5.27 12.26
CA HIS A 34 2.64 -5.54 12.58
C HIS A 34 1.80 -4.27 12.75
N GLN A 35 2.08 -3.25 11.93
CA GLN A 35 1.40 -1.96 11.93
C GLN A 35 0.65 -1.74 10.62
N SER A 36 -0.46 -1.00 10.70
CA SER A 36 -1.18 -0.51 9.53
C SER A 36 -0.66 0.89 9.14
N PHE A 37 -0.82 1.23 7.87
CA PHE A 37 -0.54 2.55 7.32
C PHE A 37 -1.51 2.85 6.17
N ILE A 38 -1.48 4.08 5.67
CA ILE A 38 -2.42 4.55 4.66
C ILE A 38 -1.70 4.75 3.33
N ILE A 39 -2.33 4.30 2.25
CA ILE A 39 -1.95 4.60 0.87
C ILE A 39 -3.02 5.44 0.20
N ASP A 40 -2.62 6.34 -0.71
CA ASP A 40 -3.54 6.80 -1.77
C ASP A 40 -3.43 5.85 -2.96
N GLN A 41 -4.55 5.30 -3.41
CA GLN A 41 -4.57 4.20 -4.37
C GLN A 41 -4.13 4.61 -5.79
N TYR A 42 -4.31 5.88 -6.17
CA TYR A 42 -4.14 6.33 -7.56
C TYR A 42 -3.32 7.63 -7.64
N PRO A 43 -2.41 7.77 -8.61
CA PRO A 43 -1.61 8.97 -8.80
C PRO A 43 -2.34 10.08 -9.59
N ASN A 44 -3.43 9.73 -10.27
CA ASN A 44 -4.09 10.60 -11.25
C ASN A 44 -5.59 10.78 -10.99
N ARG A 45 -6.05 10.51 -9.76
CA ARG A 45 -7.45 10.65 -9.36
C ARG A 45 -7.58 11.52 -8.12
N ALA A 46 -8.82 11.72 -7.68
CA ALA A 46 -9.07 12.30 -6.37
C ALA A 46 -8.43 11.43 -5.29
N VAL A 47 -7.85 12.10 -4.29
CA VAL A 47 -7.21 11.45 -3.13
C VAL A 47 -8.19 10.47 -2.48
N TRP A 48 -7.82 9.19 -2.45
CA TRP A 48 -8.67 8.10 -1.98
C TRP A 48 -7.92 7.21 -0.97
N PRO A 49 -7.71 7.69 0.27
CA PRO A 49 -6.84 7.06 1.24
C PRO A 49 -7.43 5.74 1.77
N GLN A 50 -6.65 4.66 1.70
CA GLN A 50 -7.00 3.34 2.21
C GLN A 50 -6.06 2.93 3.34
N ALA A 51 -6.62 2.63 4.52
CA ALA A 51 -5.87 2.03 5.61
C ALA A 51 -5.66 0.54 5.32
N LEU A 52 -4.40 0.14 5.10
CA LEU A 52 -4.08 -1.22 4.71
C LEU A 52 -4.23 -2.20 5.87
N SER A 53 -4.85 -3.34 5.60
CA SER A 53 -5.06 -4.44 6.53
C SER A 53 -4.22 -5.68 6.21
N GLY A 54 -3.67 -5.78 5.00
CA GLY A 54 -2.89 -6.95 4.60
C GLY A 54 -2.09 -6.72 3.32
N PHE A 55 -1.10 -7.59 3.13
CA PHE A 55 -0.22 -7.64 1.97
C PHE A 55 0.13 -9.10 1.66
N GLU A 56 0.06 -9.47 0.39
CA GLU A 56 0.37 -10.81 -0.10
C GLU A 56 1.24 -10.71 -1.35
N ILE A 57 2.25 -11.59 -1.44
CA ILE A 57 3.02 -11.80 -2.67
C ILE A 57 2.40 -12.98 -3.39
N ASP A 58 1.66 -12.67 -4.46
CA ASP A 58 0.97 -13.67 -5.28
C ASP A 58 1.96 -14.45 -6.15
N GLU A 59 2.97 -13.76 -6.68
CA GLU A 59 3.96 -14.33 -7.57
C GLU A 59 5.33 -13.65 -7.41
N ARG A 60 6.39 -14.44 -7.55
CA ARG A 60 7.77 -13.93 -7.67
C ARG A 60 8.56 -14.74 -8.70
N VAL A 61 9.21 -14.05 -9.62
CA VAL A 61 10.05 -14.66 -10.67
C VAL A 61 11.42 -14.01 -10.64
N LYS A 62 12.46 -14.81 -10.37
CA LYS A 62 13.85 -14.34 -10.42
C LYS A 62 14.31 -14.32 -11.88
N MET A 63 14.99 -13.24 -12.27
CA MET A 63 15.50 -13.00 -13.61
C MET A 63 16.89 -12.34 -13.54
N THR A 64 17.66 -12.52 -14.60
CA THR A 64 18.83 -11.67 -14.88
C THR A 64 18.38 -10.33 -15.47
N PRO A 65 19.21 -9.26 -15.38
CA PRO A 65 18.93 -7.99 -16.05
C PRO A 65 18.67 -8.14 -17.55
N LYS A 66 19.40 -9.04 -18.24
CA LYS A 66 19.22 -9.32 -19.67
C LYS A 66 17.87 -9.98 -19.97
N GLU A 67 17.43 -10.93 -19.15
CA GLU A 67 16.11 -11.56 -19.30
C GLU A 67 14.99 -10.55 -19.10
N ALA A 68 15.08 -9.72 -18.06
CA ALA A 68 14.10 -8.66 -17.80
C ALA A 68 14.06 -7.63 -18.95
N ALA A 69 15.23 -7.19 -19.44
CA ALA A 69 15.35 -6.28 -20.58
C ALA A 69 14.64 -6.81 -21.83
N ASN A 70 14.88 -8.08 -22.19
CA ASN A 70 14.25 -8.72 -23.34
C ASN A 70 12.74 -8.96 -23.11
N THR A 71 12.35 -9.33 -21.90
CA THR A 71 10.97 -9.71 -21.58
C THR A 71 10.05 -8.50 -21.59
N PHE A 72 10.41 -7.44 -20.86
CA PHE A 72 9.54 -6.30 -20.63
C PHE A 72 9.80 -5.11 -21.55
N TYR A 73 11.04 -4.94 -22.01
CA TYR A 73 11.47 -3.72 -22.69
C TYR A 73 11.96 -3.94 -24.12
N LYS A 74 12.07 -5.19 -24.56
CA LYS A 74 12.53 -5.59 -25.91
C LYS A 74 13.91 -4.99 -26.26
N THR A 75 14.81 -4.99 -25.29
CA THR A 75 16.18 -4.48 -25.40
C THR A 75 17.21 -5.52 -24.96
N ASP A 76 18.45 -5.38 -25.44
CA ASP A 76 19.56 -6.28 -25.09
C ASP A 76 20.14 -6.03 -23.69
N SER A 77 19.98 -4.80 -23.17
CA SER A 77 20.51 -4.34 -21.89
C SER A 77 19.42 -3.67 -21.07
N TYR A 78 19.38 -3.96 -19.77
CA TYR A 78 18.41 -3.36 -18.86
C TYR A 78 18.62 -1.84 -18.78
N PRO A 79 17.60 -1.01 -19.11
CA PRO A 79 17.84 0.41 -19.39
C PRO A 79 17.72 1.32 -18.16
N PHE A 80 17.32 0.80 -16.99
CA PHE A 80 16.94 1.65 -15.85
C PHE A 80 18.01 1.77 -14.77
N ASN A 81 18.69 0.67 -14.46
CA ASN A 81 19.70 0.64 -13.42
C ASN A 81 20.83 -0.33 -13.80
N ASN A 82 22.02 0.22 -14.01
CA ASN A 82 23.22 -0.55 -14.37
C ASN A 82 23.91 -1.19 -13.17
N GLU A 83 23.55 -0.80 -11.94
CA GLU A 83 24.03 -1.42 -10.70
C GLU A 83 23.21 -2.66 -10.33
N ALA A 84 22.06 -2.87 -10.98
CA ALA A 84 21.23 -4.05 -10.78
C ALA A 84 21.89 -5.28 -11.40
N THR A 85 22.25 -6.25 -10.54
CA THR A 85 22.83 -7.52 -10.97
C THR A 85 21.81 -8.66 -10.95
N GLN A 86 20.70 -8.47 -10.23
CA GLN A 86 19.57 -9.39 -10.14
C GLN A 86 18.25 -8.62 -10.28
N ILE A 87 17.28 -9.22 -10.96
CA ILE A 87 15.92 -8.68 -11.08
C ILE A 87 14.94 -9.69 -10.49
N ILE A 88 13.96 -9.21 -9.73
CA ILE A 88 12.83 -10.03 -9.28
C ILE A 88 11.55 -9.38 -9.78
N GLN A 89 10.82 -10.05 -10.65
CA GLN A 89 9.45 -9.66 -10.95
C GLN A 89 8.55 -10.11 -9.81
N VAL A 90 7.69 -9.19 -9.35
CA VAL A 90 6.74 -9.43 -8.27
C VAL A 90 5.34 -9.08 -8.74
N THR A 91 4.38 -9.94 -8.42
CA THR A 91 2.95 -9.62 -8.41
C THR A 91 2.51 -9.69 -6.96
N SER A 92 1.92 -8.62 -6.44
CA SER A 92 1.49 -8.54 -5.04
C SER A 92 0.15 -7.86 -4.90
N THR A 93 -0.60 -8.24 -3.86
CA THR A 93 -1.92 -7.69 -3.56
C THR A 93 -1.94 -7.07 -2.16
N VAL A 94 -2.50 -5.87 -2.05
CA VAL A 94 -2.82 -5.23 -0.76
C VAL A 94 -4.31 -5.25 -0.52
N PHE A 95 -4.68 -5.28 0.76
CA PHE A 95 -6.05 -5.37 1.21
C PHE A 95 -6.36 -4.21 2.15
N TRP A 96 -7.61 -3.74 2.13
CA TRP A 96 -8.13 -2.76 3.08
C TRP A 96 -9.62 -3.02 3.30
N ASN A 97 -10.17 -2.49 4.38
CA ASN A 97 -11.59 -2.61 4.66
C ASN A 97 -12.26 -1.23 4.73
N ASN A 98 -13.09 -0.93 3.74
CA ASN A 98 -13.92 0.27 3.68
C ASN A 98 -15.43 -0.04 3.80
N LYS A 99 -15.80 -1.31 4.04
CA LYS A 99 -17.20 -1.71 4.11
C LYS A 99 -17.80 -1.28 5.43
N LEU A 100 -18.71 -0.31 5.37
CA LEU A 100 -19.64 -0.01 6.44
C LEU A 100 -20.61 -1.20 6.55
N VAL A 101 -20.38 -2.09 7.52
CA VAL A 101 -21.37 -3.11 7.88
C VAL A 101 -22.27 -2.54 8.98
N PRO A 102 -23.55 -2.26 8.69
CA PRO A 102 -24.49 -1.88 9.73
C PRO A 102 -24.74 -3.11 10.63
N PHE A 103 -24.49 -2.96 11.93
CA PHE A 103 -24.91 -3.87 13.02
C PHE A 103 -24.18 -5.21 13.23
N VAL A 104 -22.86 -5.30 13.03
CA VAL A 104 -22.10 -6.48 13.54
C VAL A 104 -21.08 -6.05 14.60
N GLN A 105 -21.36 -6.44 15.85
CA GLN A 105 -20.58 -6.08 17.05
C GLN A 105 -19.13 -6.61 17.07
N SER A 106 -18.78 -7.55 16.19
CA SER A 106 -17.39 -7.92 15.92
C SER A 106 -17.34 -8.66 14.59
N ARG A 107 -16.62 -8.12 13.61
CA ARG A 107 -16.24 -8.89 12.43
C ARG A 107 -14.72 -9.06 12.48
N PRO A 108 -14.18 -10.28 12.53
CA PRO A 108 -12.77 -10.47 12.22
C PRO A 108 -12.49 -9.93 10.81
N LEU A 109 -11.32 -9.32 10.60
CA LEU A 109 -10.88 -8.95 9.25
C LEU A 109 -10.75 -10.25 8.43
N LEU A 110 -11.73 -10.52 7.58
CA LEU A 110 -11.74 -11.70 6.70
C LEU A 110 -11.25 -11.25 5.33
N GLN A 111 -9.96 -11.46 5.09
CA GLN A 111 -9.20 -10.96 3.93
C GLN A 111 -9.87 -11.27 2.57
N ASN A 112 -10.54 -12.42 2.43
CA ASN A 112 -11.11 -12.88 1.16
C ASN A 112 -12.38 -12.13 0.69
N TYR A 113 -12.88 -11.17 1.46
CA TYR A 113 -14.07 -10.37 1.12
C TYR A 113 -13.83 -8.86 1.17
N ASP A 114 -12.60 -8.47 1.50
CA ASP A 114 -12.20 -7.09 1.67
C ASP A 114 -11.71 -6.54 0.30
N PRO A 115 -11.97 -5.26 0.00
CA PRO A 115 -11.40 -4.61 -1.18
C PRO A 115 -9.88 -4.78 -1.27
N SER A 116 -9.37 -4.86 -2.50
CA SER A 116 -7.96 -5.05 -2.77
C SER A 116 -7.48 -4.34 -4.03
N ALA A 117 -6.16 -4.20 -4.15
CA ALA A 117 -5.47 -3.79 -5.37
C ALA A 117 -4.24 -4.66 -5.58
N SER A 118 -4.03 -5.07 -6.84
CA SER A 118 -2.85 -5.84 -7.25
C SER A 118 -1.89 -4.96 -8.03
N TYR A 119 -0.60 -5.11 -7.73
CA TYR A 119 0.48 -4.38 -8.37
C TYR A 119 1.54 -5.32 -8.91
N LYS A 120 2.06 -4.97 -10.09
CA LYS A 120 3.12 -5.72 -10.77
C LYS A 120 4.34 -4.83 -10.99
N TYR A 121 5.50 -5.31 -10.62
CA TYR A 121 6.75 -4.53 -10.67
C TYR A 121 7.98 -5.42 -10.74
N LEU A 122 9.10 -4.81 -11.11
CA LEU A 122 10.43 -5.35 -10.97
C LEU A 122 11.09 -4.75 -9.73
N LEU A 123 11.78 -5.58 -8.96
CA LEU A 123 12.76 -5.16 -7.98
C LEU A 123 14.15 -5.34 -8.57
N GLU A 124 14.97 -4.31 -8.41
CA GLU A 124 16.37 -4.29 -8.80
C GLU A 124 17.22 -4.55 -7.58
N LEU A 125 18.06 -5.58 -7.65
CA LEU A 125 18.90 -6.02 -6.54
C LEU A 125 20.37 -5.98 -6.94
N ASN A 126 21.23 -5.63 -5.97
CA ASN A 126 22.68 -5.73 -6.11
C ASN A 126 23.20 -7.16 -5.85
N ASP A 127 24.52 -7.34 -5.89
CA ASP A 127 25.15 -8.65 -5.65
C ASP A 127 24.95 -9.19 -4.22
N ALA A 128 24.74 -8.31 -3.25
CA ALA A 128 24.42 -8.67 -1.87
C ALA A 128 22.94 -9.07 -1.69
N GLY A 129 22.10 -8.90 -2.71
CA GLY A 129 20.66 -9.16 -2.64
C GLY A 129 19.86 -8.03 -1.99
N GLU A 130 20.44 -6.84 -1.86
CA GLU A 130 19.75 -5.65 -1.35
C GLU A 130 18.92 -5.02 -2.47
N ILE A 131 17.69 -4.60 -2.15
CA ILE A 131 16.83 -3.87 -3.09
C ILE A 131 17.38 -2.45 -3.25
N ILE A 132 17.83 -2.13 -4.46
CA ILE A 132 18.44 -0.83 -4.82
C ILE A 132 17.58 0.00 -5.78
N GLY A 133 16.46 -0.56 -6.25
CA GLY A 133 15.55 0.12 -7.16
C GLY A 133 14.44 -0.79 -7.66
N GLY A 134 13.72 -0.33 -8.67
CA GLY A 134 12.63 -1.07 -9.25
C GLY A 134 11.80 -0.26 -10.23
N GLU A 135 11.04 -0.96 -11.07
CA GLU A 135 10.22 -0.39 -12.13
C GLU A 135 8.82 -0.99 -12.12
N TRP A 136 7.80 -0.13 -12.20
CA TRP A 136 6.41 -0.57 -12.33
C TRP A 136 6.20 -1.26 -13.69
N LEU A 137 5.32 -2.25 -13.73
CA LEU A 137 5.01 -3.00 -14.95
C LEU A 137 3.53 -2.86 -15.34
N GLU A 138 3.28 -2.94 -16.65
CA GLU A 138 1.93 -3.04 -17.21
C GLU A 138 1.01 -1.93 -16.67
N ASN A 139 -0.19 -2.29 -16.18
CA ASN A 139 -1.15 -1.35 -15.64
C ASN A 139 -0.63 -0.60 -14.41
N SER A 140 0.32 -1.18 -13.65
CA SER A 140 0.88 -0.52 -12.48
C SER A 140 1.78 0.66 -12.83
N ILE A 141 2.23 0.81 -14.09
CA ILE A 141 2.95 2.02 -14.53
C ILE A 141 2.09 3.28 -14.31
N GLN A 142 0.78 3.17 -14.46
CA GLN A 142 -0.17 4.29 -14.36
C GLN A 142 -1.14 4.15 -13.18
N ASN A 143 -1.18 2.98 -12.53
CA ASN A 143 -2.09 2.66 -11.44
C ASN A 143 -1.31 2.00 -10.30
N HIS A 144 -0.53 2.81 -9.60
CA HIS A 144 0.20 2.46 -8.37
C HIS A 144 -0.11 3.49 -7.28
N PRO A 145 0.24 3.22 -6.01
CA PRO A 145 0.01 4.20 -4.95
C PRO A 145 0.75 5.51 -5.21
N ASP A 146 0.10 6.65 -4.99
CA ASP A 146 0.71 7.98 -5.16
C ASP A 146 1.64 8.29 -3.98
N PHE A 147 1.08 8.24 -2.77
CA PHE A 147 1.81 8.48 -1.54
C PHE A 147 1.37 7.53 -0.42
N MET A 148 2.21 7.51 0.61
CA MET A 148 2.09 6.69 1.81
C MET A 148 2.26 7.56 3.04
N TYR A 149 1.45 7.33 4.07
CA TYR A 149 1.64 7.99 5.35
C TYR A 149 1.28 7.10 6.54
N VAL A 150 1.95 7.37 7.65
CA VAL A 150 1.78 6.69 8.93
C VAL A 150 1.31 7.72 9.94
N GLU A 151 0.20 7.41 10.61
CA GLU A 151 -0.27 8.20 11.75
C GLU A 151 0.60 7.90 12.96
N THR A 152 1.36 8.89 13.43
CA THR A 152 2.38 8.70 14.48
C THR A 152 1.80 8.71 15.89
N LYS A 153 0.63 9.34 16.08
CA LYS A 153 -0.05 9.43 17.37
C LYS A 153 -1.53 9.77 17.21
N LYS A 154 -2.30 9.44 18.23
CA LYS A 154 -3.67 9.94 18.38
C LYS A 154 -3.67 11.45 18.65
N PRO A 155 -4.81 12.14 18.40
CA PRO A 155 -5.01 13.49 18.88
C PRO A 155 -4.81 13.61 20.40
N ALA A 156 -4.55 14.83 20.89
CA ALA A 156 -4.48 15.09 22.33
C ALA A 156 -5.83 14.83 23.01
N ASP A 157 -5.83 14.25 24.20
CA ASP A 157 -7.06 13.85 24.91
C ASP A 157 -8.01 15.02 25.17
N ASP A 158 -7.45 16.22 25.38
CA ASP A 158 -8.17 17.47 25.62
C ASP A 158 -8.56 18.23 24.34
N LEU A 159 -8.33 17.66 23.16
CA LEU A 159 -8.68 18.30 21.89
C LEU A 159 -10.20 18.57 21.83
N VAL A 160 -10.52 19.84 21.59
CA VAL A 160 -11.85 20.28 21.14
C VAL A 160 -11.70 20.87 19.76
N THR A 161 -12.39 20.29 18.76
CA THR A 161 -12.35 20.81 17.39
C THR A 161 -13.01 22.19 17.31
N SER A 162 -12.74 22.97 16.26
CA SER A 162 -13.39 24.26 16.03
C SER A 162 -14.91 24.17 15.88
N ALA A 163 -15.44 22.98 15.56
CA ALA A 163 -16.87 22.70 15.52
C ALA A 163 -17.45 22.30 16.90
N GLY A 164 -16.64 22.24 17.95
CA GLY A 164 -17.05 21.92 19.32
C GLY A 164 -17.04 20.44 19.69
N PHE A 165 -16.47 19.55 18.85
CA PHE A 165 -16.36 18.13 19.18
C PHE A 165 -15.20 17.88 20.14
N SER A 166 -15.50 17.38 21.34
CA SER A 166 -14.51 16.97 22.34
C SER A 166 -14.03 15.54 22.09
N TYR A 167 -12.72 15.36 21.92
CA TYR A 167 -12.12 14.05 21.72
C TYR A 167 -12.29 13.14 22.94
N ALA A 168 -12.14 13.67 24.15
CA ALA A 168 -12.44 12.95 25.39
C ALA A 168 -13.87 12.37 25.43
N ASN A 169 -14.87 13.14 24.97
CA ASN A 169 -16.25 12.65 24.91
C ASN A 169 -16.42 11.52 23.88
N VAL A 170 -15.74 11.62 22.73
CA VAL A 170 -15.75 10.56 21.71
C VAL A 170 -15.11 9.29 22.25
N LEU A 171 -13.94 9.39 22.91
CA LEU A 171 -13.26 8.24 23.52
C LEU A 171 -14.16 7.55 24.56
N LYS A 172 -14.82 8.32 25.43
CA LYS A 172 -15.77 7.78 26.41
C LYS A 172 -16.89 6.97 25.75
N LEU A 173 -17.45 7.45 24.64
CA LEU A 173 -18.49 6.72 23.90
C LEU A 173 -17.96 5.45 23.25
N ILE A 174 -16.73 5.47 22.72
CA ILE A 174 -16.07 4.28 22.16
C ILE A 174 -15.83 3.25 23.27
N ASP A 175 -15.33 3.66 24.44
CA ASP A 175 -15.10 2.77 25.58
C ASP A 175 -16.40 2.08 26.01
N MET A 176 -17.48 2.84 26.19
CA MET A 176 -18.81 2.28 26.52
C MET A 176 -19.31 1.30 25.46
N ALA A 177 -19.13 1.64 24.17
CA ALA A 177 -19.55 0.78 23.06
C ALA A 177 -18.76 -0.54 23.00
N THR A 178 -17.45 -0.48 23.24
CA THR A 178 -16.57 -1.67 23.23
C THR A 178 -16.73 -2.55 24.46
N ALA A 179 -17.12 -1.98 25.61
CA ALA A 179 -17.48 -2.73 26.82
C ALA A 179 -18.83 -3.45 26.71
N CYS A 180 -19.64 -3.16 25.67
CA CYS A 180 -21.05 -3.55 25.59
C CYS A 180 -21.88 -3.03 26.77
N ASP A 181 -21.49 -1.92 27.38
CA ASP A 181 -22.21 -1.32 28.50
C ASP A 181 -23.58 -0.80 28.05
N GLY A 182 -24.65 -1.36 28.62
CA GLY A 182 -26.03 -1.02 28.26
C GLY A 182 -26.66 -1.91 27.17
N ALA A 183 -25.98 -2.97 26.71
CA ALA A 183 -26.61 -4.01 25.91
C ALA A 183 -27.57 -4.84 26.77
N SER A 184 -28.84 -4.44 26.84
CA SER A 184 -29.89 -5.31 27.38
C SER A 184 -29.96 -6.57 26.52
N THR A 185 -29.74 -7.73 27.14
CA THR A 185 -29.96 -9.05 26.56
C THR A 185 -31.43 -9.26 26.25
N ASN A 186 -31.94 -8.67 25.17
CA ASN A 186 -33.18 -9.12 24.56
C ASN A 186 -32.80 -10.16 23.51
N ALA A 187 -32.70 -11.39 23.98
CA ALA A 187 -32.75 -12.57 23.13
C ALA A 187 -34.06 -12.55 22.33
N ILE A 188 -33.95 -12.69 21.01
CA ILE A 188 -35.04 -13.13 20.13
C ILE A 188 -34.58 -14.43 19.49
#